data_AF-A0A378FWW7-F1
#
_entry.id   AF-A0A378FWW7-F1
#
_cell.length_a   1.000
_cell.length_b   1.000
_cell.length_c   1.000
_cell.angle_alpha   90.00
_cell.angle_beta   90.00
_cell.angle_gamma   90.00
#
_symmetry.space_group_name_H-M   'P 1'
#
loop_
_entity.id
_entity.type
_entity.pdbx_description
1 polymer ?
#
loop_
_entity_poly.entity_id
_entity_poly.type
_entity_poly.pdbx_seq_one_letter_code
_entity_poly.pdbx_strand_id
1 'polypeptide(L)'
;MPLRISLGHTPVRGAWDPVTETGTETQVTYSGRGVLARYKLRRIDGVNILHGDLKLTALVNEVTDKPAVGHFVTAPDPITGVLQRYEVITAAADSAGAAYSIQLRRA
;
A
#
# COMPACT_ATOMS: atom_id res chain seq x y z
N MET A 1 12.77 -14.54 0.52
CA MET A 1 12.01 -14.50 -0.75
C MET A 1 11.33 -13.14 -0.85
N PRO A 2 11.43 -12.40 -1.97
CA PRO A 2 10.79 -11.10 -2.07
C PRO A 2 9.27 -11.25 -2.09
N LEU A 3 8.59 -10.39 -1.35
CA LEU A 3 7.15 -10.45 -1.23
C LEU A 3 6.47 -9.94 -2.50
N ARG A 4 5.47 -10.65 -3.02
CA ARG A 4 4.53 -10.10 -4.01
C ARG A 4 3.49 -9.26 -3.28
N ILE A 5 3.53 -7.97 -3.53
CA ILE A 5 2.66 -6.99 -2.88
C ILE A 5 1.66 -6.55 -3.93
N SER A 6 0.36 -6.79 -3.72
CA SER A 6 -0.70 -6.17 -4.51
C SER A 6 -1.02 -4.84 -3.86
N LEU A 7 -0.50 -3.74 -4.38
CA LEU A 7 -0.81 -2.40 -3.92
C LEU A 7 -2.05 -1.87 -4.70
N GLY A 8 -2.79 -0.93 -4.10
CA GLY A 8 -4.25 -0.79 -4.24
C GLY A 8 -4.83 -0.31 -5.56
N HIS A 9 -6.08 0.12 -5.50
CA HIS A 9 -6.89 0.54 -6.64
C HIS A 9 -6.92 2.05 -6.80
N THR A 10 -6.81 2.52 -8.04
CA THR A 10 -7.15 3.89 -8.41
C THR A 10 -8.49 3.84 -9.17
N PRO A 11 -9.51 4.62 -8.77
CA PRO A 11 -10.66 4.89 -9.64
C PRO A 11 -10.16 5.61 -10.89
N VAL A 12 -9.83 4.86 -11.95
CA VAL A 12 -9.75 5.49 -13.26
C VAL A 12 -11.20 5.72 -13.67
N ARG A 13 -11.66 6.97 -13.65
CA ARG A 13 -12.95 7.33 -14.26
C ARG A 13 -12.88 6.92 -15.72
N GLY A 14 -13.54 5.83 -16.06
CA GLY A 14 -13.84 5.46 -17.44
C GLY A 14 -14.79 6.48 -18.07
N ALA A 15 -15.16 6.22 -19.32
CA ALA A 15 -16.16 7.04 -20.02
C ALA A 15 -17.40 7.18 -19.14
N TRP A 16 -17.76 8.42 -18.81
CA TRP A 16 -19.01 8.73 -18.15
C TRP A 16 -20.12 8.68 -19.18
N ASP A 17 -21.13 7.84 -18.95
CA ASP A 17 -22.35 7.84 -19.75
C ASP A 17 -23.38 8.78 -19.10
N PRO A 18 -23.64 9.97 -19.67
CA PRO A 18 -24.60 10.91 -19.12
C PRO A 18 -26.05 10.45 -19.26
N VAL A 19 -26.34 9.43 -20.08
CA VAL A 19 -27.71 8.91 -20.27
C VAL A 19 -28.08 7.94 -19.15
N THR A 20 -27.14 7.10 -18.71
CA THR A 20 -27.38 6.12 -17.64
C THR A 20 -26.86 6.58 -16.28
N GLU A 21 -26.20 7.74 -16.22
CA GLU A 21 -25.50 8.25 -15.03
C GLU A 21 -24.51 7.23 -14.46
N THR A 22 -23.93 6.38 -15.32
CA THR A 22 -22.96 5.37 -14.91
C THR A 22 -21.56 5.73 -15.40
N GLY A 23 -20.58 5.48 -14.54
CA GLY A 23 -19.16 5.56 -14.87
C GLY A 23 -18.51 4.20 -14.65
N THR A 24 -17.63 3.79 -15.55
CA THR A 24 -16.83 2.58 -15.36
C THR A 24 -15.65 2.88 -14.45
N GLU A 25 -15.46 2.09 -13.39
CA GLU A 25 -14.31 2.21 -12.49
C GLU A 25 -13.36 1.06 -12.78
N THR A 26 -12.21 1.35 -13.40
CA THR A 26 -11.24 0.30 -13.73
C THR A 26 -10.27 0.11 -12.56
N GLN A 27 -10.30 -1.08 -11.96
CA GLN A 27 -9.45 -1.42 -10.83
C GLN A 27 -8.03 -1.78 -11.32
N VAL A 28 -7.07 -0.87 -11.15
CA VAL A 28 -5.66 -1.16 -11.42
C VAL A 28 -5.08 -1.94 -10.25
N THR A 29 -4.56 -3.13 -10.50
CA THR A 29 -3.80 -3.91 -9.52
C THR A 29 -2.33 -3.82 -9.88
N TYR A 30 -1.51 -3.20 -9.03
CA TYR A 30 -0.08 -3.10 -9.26
C TYR A 30 0.68 -4.01 -8.31
N SER A 31 1.68 -4.70 -8.87
CA SER A 31 2.51 -5.63 -8.13
C SER A 31 3.91 -5.06 -7.91
N GLY A 32 4.52 -5.42 -6.78
CA GLY A 32 5.92 -5.12 -6.57
C GLY A 32 6.58 -5.90 -5.45
N ARG A 33 7.88 -5.64 -5.27
CA ARG A 33 8.71 -6.26 -4.24
C ARG A 33 9.05 -5.27 -3.13
N GLY A 34 9.03 -5.78 -1.90
CA GLY A 34 9.43 -5.01 -0.74
C GLY A 34 9.62 -5.85 0.51
N VAL A 35 9.98 -5.16 1.58
CA VAL A 35 10.22 -5.73 2.91
C VAL A 35 9.21 -5.12 3.89
N LEU A 36 8.50 -5.99 4.60
CA LEU A 36 7.64 -5.60 5.72
C LEU A 36 8.42 -5.70 7.03
N ALA A 37 8.24 -4.69 7.88
CA ALA A 37 8.82 -4.65 9.21
C ALA A 37 7.84 -4.01 10.19
N ARG A 38 7.95 -4.38 11.46
CA ARG A 38 7.24 -3.70 12.56
C ARG A 38 7.95 -2.38 12.89
N TYR A 39 7.19 -1.39 13.34
CA TYR A 39 7.78 -0.19 13.91
C TYR A 39 8.55 -0.51 15.20
N LYS A 40 9.66 0.21 15.43
CA LYS A 40 10.36 0.17 16.71
C LYS A 40 9.44 0.72 17.79
N LEU A 41 9.43 0.12 18.98
CA LEU A 41 8.52 0.50 20.07
C LEU A 41 8.50 2.02 20.36
N ARG A 42 9.67 2.67 20.36
CA ARG A 42 9.82 4.12 20.56
C ARG A 42 9.19 5.02 19.48
N ARG A 43 8.82 4.47 18.33
CA ARG A 43 8.12 5.20 17.25
C ARG A 43 6.60 5.07 17.37
N ILE A 44 6.11 4.14 18.18
CA ILE A 44 4.68 3.89 18.35
C ILE A 44 4.17 4.89 19.38
N ASP A 45 3.30 5.79 18.94
CA ASP A 45 2.71 6.84 19.77
C ASP A 45 1.25 6.56 20.13
N GLY A 46 0.62 5.54 19.50
CA GLY A 46 -0.78 5.19 19.73
C GLY A 46 -1.77 6.15 19.07
N VAL A 47 -1.30 7.14 18.31
CA VAL A 47 -2.13 8.12 17.62
C VAL A 47 -1.87 8.08 16.12
N ASN A 48 -0.63 8.36 15.71
CA ASN A 48 -0.24 8.34 14.30
C ASN A 48 0.25 6.95 13.88
N ILE A 49 1.00 6.28 14.76
CA ILE A 49 1.52 4.93 14.57
C ILE A 49 0.93 4.04 15.66
N LEU A 50 0.07 3.11 15.25
CA LEU A 50 -0.53 2.14 16.15
C LEU A 50 0.36 0.90 16.30
N HIS A 51 0.14 0.14 17.37
CA HIS A 51 0.96 -1.04 17.68
C HIS A 51 0.91 -2.14 16.60
N GLY A 52 -0.21 -2.20 15.87
CA GLY A 52 -0.42 -3.13 14.75
C GLY A 52 0.04 -2.61 13.39
N ASP A 53 0.55 -1.38 13.31
CA ASP A 53 0.99 -0.82 12.03
C ASP A 53 2.30 -1.46 11.58
N LEU A 54 2.42 -1.63 10.26
CA LEU A 54 3.59 -2.18 9.59
C LEU A 54 4.22 -1.11 8.71
N LYS A 55 5.54 -1.18 8.58
CA LYS A 55 6.30 -0.42 7.60
C LYS A 55 6.60 -1.32 6.42
N LEU A 56 6.20 -0.89 5.23
CA LEU A 56 6.63 -1.47 3.97
C LEU A 56 7.69 -0.56 3.32
N THR A 57 8.81 -1.17 2.95
CA THR A 57 9.82 -0.54 2.09
C THR A 57 9.88 -1.27 0.76
N ALA A 58 9.58 -0.56 -0.33
CA ALA A 58 9.59 -1.09 -1.68
C ALA A 58 10.46 -0.20 -2.57
N LEU A 59 11.21 -0.79 -3.51
CA LEU A 59 12.02 0.01 -4.44
C LEU A 59 11.13 0.56 -5.56
N VAL A 60 11.41 1.78 -6.01
CA VAL A 60 10.62 2.45 -7.05
C VAL A 60 10.65 1.68 -8.37
N ASN A 61 11.79 1.08 -8.71
CA ASN A 61 11.95 0.25 -9.91
C ASN A 61 11.31 -1.15 -9.80
N GLU A 62 10.88 -1.54 -8.60
CA GLU A 62 10.26 -2.84 -8.33
C GLU A 62 8.75 -2.72 -8.11
N VAL A 63 8.18 -1.52 -8.23
CA VAL A 63 6.74 -1.29 -8.19
C VAL A 63 6.27 -0.73 -9.51
N THR A 64 5.10 -1.18 -9.95
CA THR A 64 4.51 -0.78 -11.24
C THR A 64 3.70 0.52 -11.15
N ASP A 65 3.44 1.02 -9.95
CA ASP A 65 2.77 2.30 -9.73
C ASP A 65 3.16 2.92 -8.37
N LYS A 66 2.87 4.22 -8.21
CA LYS A 66 3.15 4.98 -6.99
C LYS A 66 2.11 4.66 -5.89
N PRO A 67 2.55 4.21 -4.71
CA PRO A 67 1.65 4.05 -3.56
C PRO A 67 1.11 5.40 -3.07
N ALA A 68 -0.18 5.41 -2.73
CA ALA A 68 -0.86 6.57 -2.17
C ALA A 68 -1.76 6.18 -0.99
N VAL A 69 -2.14 7.17 -0.18
CA VAL A 69 -3.02 6.99 0.97
C VAL A 69 -4.40 6.48 0.52
N GLY A 70 -4.98 5.57 1.30
CA GLY A 70 -6.26 4.92 0.98
C GLY A 70 -6.15 3.74 0.00
N HIS A 71 -4.97 3.51 -0.59
CA HIS A 71 -4.71 2.29 -1.36
C HIS A 71 -4.63 1.09 -0.41
N PHE A 72 -4.91 -0.11 -0.93
CA PHE A 72 -4.79 -1.34 -0.17
C PHE A 72 -3.61 -2.20 -0.63
N VAL A 73 -2.91 -2.78 0.34
CA VAL A 73 -1.83 -3.72 0.15
C VAL A 73 -2.25 -5.10 0.60
N THR A 74 -2.17 -6.11 -0.28
CA THR A 74 -2.28 -7.51 0.12
C THR A 74 -0.89 -8.11 0.29
N ALA A 75 -0.61 -8.61 1.49
CA ALA A 75 0.67 -9.16 1.89
C ALA A 75 0.50 -10.23 2.98
N PRO A 76 1.30 -11.32 2.98
CA PRO A 76 1.50 -12.19 4.13
C PRO A 76 1.84 -11.39 5.38
N ASP A 77 1.07 -11.59 6.44
CA ASP A 77 1.36 -11.05 7.75
C ASP A 77 2.71 -11.59 8.24
N PRO A 78 3.61 -10.72 8.76
CA PRO A 78 4.97 -11.11 9.11
C PRO A 78 5.06 -12.08 10.30
N ILE A 79 3.97 -12.27 11.07
CA ILE A 79 3.92 -13.17 12.23
C ILE A 79 3.29 -14.51 11.83
N THR A 80 2.14 -14.45 11.16
CA THR A 80 1.31 -15.63 10.85
C THR A 80 1.58 -16.21 9.46
N GLY A 81 2.17 -15.44 8.55
CA GLY A 81 2.39 -15.82 7.15
C GLY A 81 1.11 -15.84 6.30
N VAL A 82 -0.05 -15.55 6.88
CA VAL A 82 -1.34 -15.55 6.18
C VAL A 82 -1.50 -14.27 5.37
N LEU A 83 -1.99 -14.38 4.14
CA LEU A 83 -2.31 -13.21 3.31
C LEU A 83 -3.34 -12.33 4.01
N GLN A 84 -2.97 -11.08 4.22
CA GLN A 84 -3.79 -10.08 4.88
C GLN A 84 -3.84 -8.82 4.03
N ARG A 85 -4.97 -8.12 4.11
CA ARG A 85 -5.16 -6.81 3.50
C ARG A 85 -4.83 -5.70 4.49
N TYR A 86 -4.10 -4.71 4.02
CA TYR A 86 -3.68 -3.52 4.76
C TYR A 86 -4.05 -2.26 4.00
N GLU A 87 -4.48 -1.23 4.69
CA GLU A 87 -4.64 0.11 4.14
C GLU A 87 -3.32 0.89 4.23
N VAL A 88 -3.03 1.69 3.21
CA VAL A 88 -1.92 2.65 3.18
C VAL A 88 -2.32 3.91 3.94
N ILE A 89 -1.69 4.14 5.09
CA ILE A 89 -1.92 5.32 5.92
C ILE A 89 -1.02 6.48 5.48
N THR A 90 0.23 6.19 5.15
CA THR A 90 1.18 7.16 4.60
C THR A 90 2.05 6.50 3.54
N ALA A 91 2.46 7.27 2.53
CA ALA A 91 3.40 6.84 1.51
C ALA A 91 4.32 8.00 1.13
N ALA A 92 5.63 7.79 1.24
CA ALA A 92 6.63 8.79 0.87
C ALA A 92 7.81 8.12 0.15
N ALA A 93 8.37 8.78 -0.86
CA ALA A 93 9.65 8.39 -1.43
C ALA A 93 10.80 8.89 -0.54
N ASP A 94 11.92 8.18 -0.52
CA ASP A 94 13.15 8.70 0.09
C ASP A 94 13.72 9.88 -0.74
N SER A 95 14.70 10.59 -0.18
CA SER A 95 15.28 11.78 -0.81
C SER A 95 15.94 11.51 -2.16
N ALA A 96 16.42 10.29 -2.43
CA ALA A 96 16.97 9.90 -3.71
C ALA A 96 15.90 9.40 -4.70
N GLY A 97 14.64 9.27 -4.28
CA GLY A 97 13.55 8.75 -5.10
C GLY A 97 13.73 7.29 -5.51
N ALA A 98 14.48 6.50 -4.72
CA ALA A 98 14.83 5.12 -5.05
C ALA A 98 13.90 4.09 -4.39
N ALA A 99 13.28 4.45 -3.26
CA ALA A 99 12.43 3.60 -2.47
C ALA A 99 11.23 4.37 -1.88
N TYR A 100 10.10 3.67 -1.79
CA TYR A 100 8.94 4.09 -1.03
C TYR A 100 9.01 3.56 0.40
N SER A 101 8.73 4.44 1.36
CA SER A 101 8.45 4.14 2.75
C SER A 101 6.96 4.31 2.99
N ILE A 102 6.28 3.22 3.31
CA ILE A 102 4.82 3.14 3.37
C ILE A 102 4.42 2.65 4.75
N GLN A 103 3.50 3.35 5.40
CA GLN A 103 2.84 2.88 6.62
C GLN A 103 1.57 2.12 6.23
N LEU A 104 1.43 0.93 6.79
CA LEU A 104 0.33 0.01 6.54
C LEU A 104 -0.43 -0.25 7.85
N ARG A 105 -1.75 -0.26 7.77
CA ARG A 105 -2.65 -0.64 8.88
C ARG A 105 -3.56 -1.76 8.44
N ARG A 106 -3.82 -2.73 9.32
CA ARG A 106 -4.75 -3.81 9.01
C ARG A 106 -6.15 -3.22 8.75
N ALA A 107 -6.72 -3.54 7.59
CA ALA A 107 -8.07 -3.13 7.20
C ALA A 107 -9.12 -4.04 7.84
#